data_AF-A0A180F2P9-F1
#
_entry.id   AF-A0A180F2P9-F1
#
_cell.length_a   1.000
_cell.length_b   1.000
_cell.length_c   1.000
_cell.angle_alpha   90.00
_cell.angle_beta   90.00
_cell.angle_gamma   90.00
#
_symmetry.space_group_name_H-M   'P 1'
#
loop_
_entity.id
_entity.type
_entity.pdbx_description
1 polymer ?
#
loop_
_entity_poly.entity_id
_entity_poly.type
_entity_poly.pdbx_seq_one_letter_code
_entity_poly.pdbx_strand_id
1 'polypeptide(L)'
;MKTNERQRLILTSEFIGDTPHDFYDGSIGGLVLGRRHSEGSIYGVRETNGGKMELIMNMEGGEYLMNAMATDKYSDRLNEINQYVSNEPEIQKDRIEKLSCVIDAGNNYGFIQFSNYDQFIINRNATAKYLEELDEMNSRALAKYLAEKNNKPIQ
;
A
#
# COMPACT_ATOMS: atom_id res chain seq x y z
N MET A 1 1.91 31.58 8.14
CA MET A 1 1.50 30.27 7.60
C MET A 1 2.37 29.24 8.30
N LYS A 2 1.83 28.49 9.26
CA LYS A 2 2.62 27.49 10.00
C LYS A 2 2.73 26.24 9.14
N THR A 3 3.94 25.89 8.73
CA THR A 3 4.28 24.59 8.16
C THR A 3 3.84 23.51 9.16
N ASN A 4 2.85 22.70 8.79
CA ASN A 4 2.53 21.47 9.51
C ASN A 4 3.69 20.50 9.27
N GLU A 5 4.75 20.59 10.08
CA GLU A 5 5.69 19.49 10.24
C GLU A 5 4.91 18.32 10.84
N ARG A 6 4.43 17.40 9.98
CA ARG A 6 4.07 16.06 10.44
C ARG A 6 5.34 15.52 11.12
N GLN A 7 5.28 15.26 12.42
CA GLN A 7 6.37 14.64 13.15
C GLN A 7 6.78 13.37 12.40
N ARG A 8 7.97 13.39 11.79
CA ARG A 8 8.55 12.23 11.11
C ARG A 8 9.00 11.25 12.18
N LEU A 9 8.20 10.22 12.41
CA LEU A 9 8.55 9.18 13.36
C LEU A 9 9.50 8.20 12.67
N ILE A 10 10.79 8.36 12.91
CA ILE A 10 11.79 7.35 12.54
C ILE A 10 11.64 6.21 13.53
N LEU A 11 11.38 5.01 13.03
CA LEU A 11 11.33 3.79 13.82
C LEU A 11 12.75 3.50 14.33
N THR A 12 12.98 3.83 15.60
CA THR A 12 14.18 3.40 16.32
C THR A 12 13.96 2.00 16.87
N SER A 13 15.04 1.33 17.28
CA SER A 13 14.95 0.06 18.00
C SER A 13 14.07 0.14 19.24
N GLU A 14 13.95 1.31 19.86
CA GLU A 14 13.06 1.56 21.00
C GLU A 14 11.56 1.56 20.63
N PHE A 15 11.20 1.96 19.40
CA PHE A 15 9.80 1.95 18.94
C PHE A 15 9.38 0.60 18.40
N ILE A 16 10.29 -0.08 17.70
CA ILE A 16 10.09 -1.46 17.25
C ILE A 16 10.05 -2.36 18.51
N GLY A 17 10.83 -2.08 19.55
CA GLY A 17 10.94 -2.95 20.71
C GLY A 17 11.56 -4.30 20.35
N ASP A 18 11.77 -5.16 21.34
CA ASP A 18 12.46 -6.45 21.16
C ASP A 18 11.57 -7.56 20.55
N THR A 19 10.34 -7.20 20.13
CA THR A 19 9.42 -8.17 19.53
C THR A 19 9.78 -8.36 18.07
N PRO A 20 9.84 -9.59 17.53
CA PRO A 20 9.95 -9.79 16.09
C PRO A 20 8.75 -9.16 15.39
N HIS A 21 9.00 -8.29 14.41
CA HIS A 21 7.97 -7.74 13.54
C HIS A 21 8.14 -8.29 12.14
N ASP A 22 7.03 -8.63 11.53
CA ASP A 22 7.00 -9.03 10.13
C ASP A 22 7.03 -7.79 9.25
N PHE A 23 7.92 -7.79 8.25
CA PHE A 23 7.98 -6.79 7.19
C PHE A 23 7.43 -7.40 5.90
N TYR A 24 6.40 -6.78 5.35
CA TYR A 24 5.76 -7.20 4.11
C TYR A 24 6.15 -6.24 2.98
N ASP A 25 6.59 -6.78 1.85
CA ASP A 25 6.93 -5.97 0.67
C ASP A 25 5.65 -5.41 0.03
N GLY A 26 5.43 -4.11 0.15
CA GLY A 26 4.33 -3.37 -0.47
C GLY A 26 4.71 -2.66 -1.77
N SER A 27 5.93 -2.85 -2.29
CA SER A 27 6.45 -2.10 -3.44
C SER A 27 5.67 -2.34 -4.74
N ILE A 28 5.12 -3.55 -4.91
CA ILE A 28 4.28 -3.92 -6.07
C ILE A 28 2.80 -3.63 -5.87
N GLY A 29 2.42 -3.12 -4.70
CA GLY A 29 1.02 -2.88 -4.35
C GLY A 29 0.20 -4.15 -4.17
N GLY A 30 -1.09 -3.98 -3.92
CA GLY A 30 -2.04 -5.08 -3.73
C GLY A 30 -3.15 -4.74 -2.75
N LEU A 31 -4.13 -5.63 -2.66
CA LEU A 31 -5.14 -5.59 -1.60
C LEU A 31 -4.47 -5.92 -0.26
N VAL A 32 -4.63 -5.05 0.73
CA VAL A 32 -4.13 -5.28 2.09
C VAL A 32 -5.14 -6.11 2.86
N LEU A 33 -4.73 -7.29 3.31
CA LEU A 33 -5.47 -8.12 4.26
C LEU A 33 -4.86 -7.94 5.66
N GLY A 34 -5.73 -7.89 6.66
CA GLY A 34 -5.33 -7.74 8.06
C GLY A 34 -6.32 -6.91 8.85
N ARG A 35 -5.83 -6.31 9.93
CA ARG A 35 -6.62 -5.62 10.94
C ARG A 35 -7.25 -4.32 10.44
N ARG A 36 -8.45 -4.02 10.93
CA ARG A 36 -9.07 -2.68 10.81
C ARG A 36 -8.35 -1.68 11.70
N HIS A 37 -8.51 -0.38 11.44
CA HIS A 37 -7.99 0.65 12.35
C HIS A 37 -8.49 0.48 13.79
N SER A 38 -9.73 0.00 13.97
CA SER A 38 -10.33 -0.29 15.29
C SER A 38 -9.67 -1.44 16.06
N GLU A 39 -8.89 -2.27 15.39
CA GLU A 39 -8.25 -3.49 15.94
C GLU A 39 -6.73 -3.32 16.12
N GLY A 40 -6.22 -2.11 15.86
CA GLY A 40 -4.80 -1.81 15.75
C GLY A 40 -4.40 -1.75 14.28
N SER A 41 -3.93 -0.57 13.85
CA SER A 41 -3.60 -0.29 12.46
C SER A 41 -2.45 -1.17 11.95
N ILE A 42 -2.38 -1.32 10.64
CA ILE A 42 -1.20 -1.80 9.92
C ILE A 42 -0.29 -0.59 9.70
N TYR A 43 1.02 -0.72 9.89
CA TYR A 43 1.94 0.42 9.80
C TYR A 43 2.64 0.45 8.45
N GLY A 44 2.47 1.54 7.70
CA GLY A 44 3.18 1.79 6.46
C GLY A 44 4.52 2.47 6.72
N VAL A 45 5.60 1.88 6.24
CA VAL A 45 6.98 2.36 6.47
C VAL A 45 7.75 2.54 5.19
N ARG A 46 8.75 3.43 5.21
CA ARG A 46 9.67 3.62 4.09
C ARG A 46 11.10 3.69 4.59
N GLU A 47 12.02 3.13 3.82
CA GLU A 47 13.45 3.24 4.12
C GLU A 47 13.94 4.67 3.83
N THR A 48 14.70 5.23 4.76
CA THR A 48 15.34 6.54 4.63
C THR A 48 16.74 6.38 4.02
N ASN A 49 17.32 7.47 3.52
CA ASN A 49 18.69 7.49 2.95
C ASN A 49 19.81 7.00 3.91
N GLY A 50 19.51 6.74 5.19
CA GLY A 50 20.44 6.21 6.19
C GLY A 50 20.17 4.77 6.62
N GLY A 51 19.35 4.01 5.88
CA GLY A 51 19.01 2.62 6.20
C GLY A 51 18.06 2.44 7.39
N LYS A 52 17.45 3.54 7.86
CA LYS A 52 16.44 3.51 8.93
C LYS A 52 15.05 3.48 8.33
N MET A 53 14.09 2.88 9.02
CA MET A 53 12.69 2.90 8.62
C MET A 53 11.97 4.11 9.22
N GLU A 54 11.18 4.81 8.41
CA GLU A 54 10.30 5.89 8.83
C GLU A 54 8.85 5.42 8.75
N LEU A 55 8.08 5.64 9.82
CA LEU A 55 6.63 5.46 9.77
C LEU A 55 6.03 6.61 8.98
N ILE A 56 5.42 6.29 7.85
CA ILE A 56 4.85 7.30 6.95
C ILE A 56 3.32 7.39 7.08
N MET A 57 2.67 6.30 7.51
CA MET A 57 1.22 6.28 7.74
C MET A 57 0.71 5.04 8.46
N ASN A 58 -0.56 5.09 8.85
CA ASN A 58 -1.36 3.96 9.26
C ASN A 58 -2.23 3.51 8.08
N MET A 59 -2.40 2.20 7.95
CA MET A 59 -3.27 1.53 6.98
C MET A 59 -4.22 0.59 7.70
N GLU A 60 -5.24 0.11 6.98
CA GLU A 60 -6.13 -0.93 7.46
C GLU A 60 -6.45 -2.00 6.41
N GLY A 61 -6.87 -3.16 6.90
CA GLY A 61 -7.36 -4.25 6.06
C GLY A 61 -8.56 -3.82 5.22
N GLY A 62 -8.49 -4.17 3.94
CA GLY A 62 -9.48 -3.82 2.92
C GLY A 62 -9.11 -2.59 2.10
N GLU A 63 -8.03 -1.87 2.43
CA GLU A 63 -7.46 -0.85 1.54
C GLU A 63 -6.64 -1.48 0.40
N TYR A 64 -6.54 -0.79 -0.73
CA TYR A 64 -5.67 -1.19 -1.84
C TYR A 64 -4.47 -0.25 -1.94
N LEU A 65 -3.26 -0.80 -1.87
CA LEU A 65 -2.02 -0.07 -2.12
C LEU A 65 -1.69 -0.15 -3.61
N MET A 66 -1.69 0.99 -4.31
CA MET A 66 -1.24 1.04 -5.70
C MET A 66 0.29 1.08 -5.76
N ASN A 67 0.90 0.36 -6.70
CA ASN A 67 2.33 0.53 -6.98
C ASN A 67 2.59 1.91 -7.60
N ALA A 68 3.86 2.32 -7.59
CA ALA A 68 4.25 3.64 -8.04
C ALA A 68 3.96 3.89 -9.53
N MET A 69 4.05 2.84 -10.36
CA MET A 69 3.80 2.96 -11.80
C MET A 69 2.31 3.20 -12.09
N ALA A 70 1.43 2.52 -11.36
CA ALA A 70 -0.01 2.72 -11.45
C ALA A 70 -0.43 4.07 -10.86
N THR A 71 0.22 4.47 -9.75
CA THR A 71 0.01 5.77 -9.10
C THR A 71 0.29 6.93 -10.04
N ASP A 72 1.45 6.91 -10.70
CA ASP A 72 1.84 7.94 -11.67
C ASP A 72 0.88 7.95 -12.88
N LYS A 73 0.64 6.76 -13.47
CA LYS A 73 -0.13 6.64 -14.72
C LYS A 73 -1.62 6.96 -14.59
N TYR A 74 -2.25 6.61 -13.46
CA TYR A 74 -3.70 6.68 -13.28
C TYR A 74 -4.13 7.65 -12.18
N SER A 75 -3.26 8.57 -11.77
CA SER A 75 -3.50 9.51 -10.66
C SER A 75 -4.89 10.16 -10.65
N ASP A 76 -5.35 10.71 -11.78
CA ASP A 76 -6.69 11.31 -11.90
C ASP A 76 -7.80 10.29 -11.60
N ARG A 77 -7.73 9.11 -12.20
CA ARG A 77 -8.72 8.05 -12.00
C ARG A 77 -8.72 7.50 -10.57
N LEU A 78 -7.54 7.37 -9.98
CA LEU A 78 -7.39 6.94 -8.57
C LEU A 78 -8.01 7.97 -7.63
N ASN A 79 -7.81 9.26 -7.88
CA ASN A 79 -8.47 10.33 -7.13
C ASN A 79 -10.00 10.26 -7.22
N GLU A 80 -10.55 10.03 -8.43
CA GLU A 80 -12.00 9.84 -8.63
C GLU A 80 -12.53 8.63 -7.86
N ILE A 81 -11.89 7.46 -8.00
CA ILE A 81 -12.26 6.23 -7.32
C ILE A 81 -12.27 6.45 -5.80
N ASN A 82 -11.25 7.13 -5.29
CA ASN A 82 -11.08 7.33 -3.86
C ASN A 82 -12.10 8.32 -3.25
N GLN A 83 -12.90 9.04 -4.05
CA GLN A 83 -14.04 9.82 -3.56
C GLN A 83 -15.27 8.96 -3.24
N TYR A 84 -15.27 7.67 -3.60
CA TYR A 84 -16.41 6.80 -3.34
C TYR A 84 -16.60 6.55 -1.84
N VAL A 85 -17.83 6.78 -1.36
CA VAL A 85 -18.25 6.57 0.03
C VAL A 85 -19.43 5.60 0.06
N SER A 86 -19.37 4.59 0.92
CA SER A 86 -20.49 3.68 1.20
C SER A 86 -20.42 3.15 2.64
N ASN A 87 -21.53 2.63 3.14
CA ASN A 87 -21.61 2.09 4.50
C ASN A 87 -21.33 0.59 4.52
N GLU A 88 -20.05 0.19 4.46
CA GLU A 88 -19.58 -1.18 4.66
C GLU A 88 -19.62 -2.12 3.45
N PRO A 89 -18.49 -2.24 2.77
CA PRO A 89 -18.27 -3.40 1.94
C PRO A 89 -17.31 -4.37 2.63
N GLU A 90 -17.74 -5.63 2.67
CA GLU A 90 -16.85 -6.76 2.82
C GLU A 90 -16.47 -7.24 1.42
N ILE A 91 -15.17 -7.47 1.21
CA ILE A 91 -14.68 -8.01 -0.05
C ILE A 91 -14.88 -9.52 0.00
N GLN A 92 -15.65 -10.05 -0.95
CA GLN A 92 -15.91 -11.48 -1.01
C GLN A 92 -14.62 -12.27 -1.30
N LYS A 93 -14.46 -13.40 -0.61
CA LYS A 93 -13.25 -14.23 -0.68
C LYS A 93 -12.92 -14.67 -2.11
N ASP A 94 -13.93 -15.04 -2.89
CA ASP A 94 -13.77 -15.49 -4.28
C ASP A 94 -13.28 -14.37 -5.22
N ARG A 95 -13.47 -13.10 -4.86
CA ARG A 95 -12.88 -11.96 -5.57
C ARG A 95 -11.41 -11.81 -5.20
N ILE A 96 -11.06 -11.99 -3.93
CA ILE A 96 -9.67 -11.95 -3.44
C ILE A 96 -8.82 -13.04 -4.10
N GLU A 97 -9.36 -14.25 -4.22
CA GLU A 97 -8.68 -15.41 -4.84
C GLU A 97 -8.33 -15.19 -6.33
N LYS A 98 -8.94 -14.20 -6.99
CA LYS A 98 -8.69 -13.85 -8.39
C LYS A 98 -7.67 -12.72 -8.56
N LEU A 99 -7.23 -12.08 -7.49
CA LEU A 99 -6.34 -10.93 -7.56
C LEU A 99 -4.92 -11.36 -7.89
N SER A 100 -4.24 -10.47 -8.62
CA SER A 100 -2.83 -10.63 -8.98
C SER A 100 -1.91 -10.36 -7.79
N CYS A 101 -2.30 -9.41 -6.92
CA CYS A 101 -1.46 -8.95 -5.82
C CYS A 101 -2.27 -8.78 -4.54
N VAL A 102 -1.83 -9.48 -3.49
CA VAL A 102 -2.40 -9.43 -2.14
C VAL A 102 -1.24 -9.29 -1.15
N ILE A 103 -1.39 -8.35 -0.22
CA ILE A 103 -0.47 -8.15 0.90
C ILE A 103 -1.18 -8.66 2.15
N ASP A 104 -0.86 -9.88 2.56
CA ASP A 104 -1.39 -10.43 3.80
C ASP A 104 -0.51 -10.00 4.98
N ALA A 105 -0.92 -8.92 5.65
CA ALA A 105 -0.24 -8.41 6.83
C ALA A 105 -0.62 -9.17 8.12
N GLY A 106 -1.44 -10.21 8.01
CA GLY A 106 -1.90 -11.04 9.12
C GLY A 106 -2.64 -10.25 10.22
N ASN A 107 -2.73 -10.86 11.40
CA ASN A 107 -3.33 -10.27 12.59
C ASN A 107 -2.31 -9.72 13.60
N ASN A 108 -1.01 -9.81 13.29
CA ASN A 108 0.07 -9.37 14.17
C ASN A 108 0.45 -7.90 13.89
N TYR A 109 1.31 -7.33 14.74
CA TYR A 109 1.93 -6.03 14.50
C TYR A 109 2.99 -6.19 13.40
N GLY A 110 2.58 -5.91 12.17
CA GLY A 110 3.42 -5.96 10.98
C GLY A 110 3.57 -4.60 10.32
N PHE A 111 4.66 -4.45 9.58
CA PHE A 111 4.98 -3.27 8.80
C PHE A 111 4.86 -3.58 7.31
N ILE A 112 4.13 -2.77 6.56
CA ILE A 112 4.16 -2.81 5.10
C ILE A 112 5.23 -1.83 4.65
N GLN A 113 6.28 -2.34 3.98
CA GLN A 113 7.34 -1.53 3.41
C GLN A 113 6.94 -0.99 2.05
N PHE A 114 6.85 0.32 1.95
CA PHE A 114 6.58 1.04 0.71
C PHE A 114 7.85 1.12 -0.11
N SER A 115 7.67 1.24 -1.42
CA SER A 115 8.74 1.67 -2.31
C SER A 115 9.22 3.09 -1.97
N ASN A 116 10.40 3.43 -2.48
CA ASN A 116 10.96 4.77 -2.39
C ASN A 116 10.28 5.79 -3.34
N TYR A 117 9.26 5.37 -4.09
CA TYR A 117 8.47 6.20 -4.98
C TYR A 117 7.08 6.45 -4.39
N ASP A 118 6.36 7.42 -4.94
CA ASP A 118 5.01 7.74 -4.51
C ASP A 118 4.06 6.59 -4.82
N GLN A 119 3.27 6.21 -3.82
CA GLN A 119 2.25 5.18 -3.91
C GLN A 119 0.94 5.74 -3.39
N PHE A 120 -0.16 5.34 -4.04
CA PHE A 120 -1.49 5.78 -3.69
C PHE A 120 -2.23 4.69 -2.90
N ILE A 121 -3.00 5.09 -1.89
CA ILE A 121 -3.85 4.17 -1.13
C ILE A 121 -5.30 4.49 -1.41
N ILE A 122 -6.02 3.46 -1.81
CA ILE A 122 -7.45 3.53 -2.05
C ILE A 122 -8.14 3.07 -0.78
N ASN A 123 -9.02 3.94 -0.27
CA ASN A 123 -9.78 3.67 0.93
C ASN A 123 -10.62 2.40 0.75
N ARG A 124 -10.95 1.76 1.87
CA ARG A 124 -11.67 0.48 1.89
C ARG A 124 -12.98 0.47 1.11
N ASN A 125 -13.78 1.54 1.19
CA ASN A 125 -15.06 1.60 0.50
C ASN A 125 -14.89 1.58 -1.01
N ALA A 126 -13.97 2.42 -1.50
CA ALA A 126 -13.61 2.48 -2.90
C ALA A 126 -12.99 1.16 -3.37
N THR A 127 -12.08 0.59 -2.57
CA THR A 127 -11.41 -0.67 -2.88
C THR A 127 -12.41 -1.78 -3.13
N ALA A 128 -13.38 -1.97 -2.24
CA ALA A 128 -14.31 -3.07 -2.41
C ALA A 128 -15.26 -2.91 -3.60
N LYS A 129 -15.58 -1.67 -4.00
CA LYS A 129 -16.37 -1.41 -5.22
C LYS A 129 -15.56 -1.63 -6.49
N TYR A 130 -14.31 -1.15 -6.52
CA TYR A 130 -13.49 -1.07 -7.73
C TYR A 130 -12.36 -2.10 -7.78
N LEU A 131 -12.43 -3.15 -6.97
CA LEU A 131 -11.33 -4.09 -6.72
C LEU A 131 -10.66 -4.62 -7.99
N GLU A 132 -11.45 -5.10 -8.95
CA GLU A 132 -10.92 -5.66 -10.20
C GLU A 132 -10.29 -4.58 -11.08
N GLU A 133 -10.88 -3.38 -11.12
CA GLU A 133 -10.32 -2.24 -11.86
C GLU A 133 -8.97 -1.82 -11.25
N LEU A 134 -8.88 -1.79 -9.93
CA LEU A 134 -7.64 -1.48 -9.20
C LEU A 134 -6.57 -2.53 -9.47
N ASP A 135 -6.89 -3.82 -9.36
CA ASP A 135 -5.94 -4.91 -9.61
C ASP A 135 -5.44 -4.92 -11.06
N GLU A 136 -6.34 -4.68 -12.01
CA GLU A 136 -5.98 -4.58 -13.42
C GLU A 136 -5.06 -3.37 -13.67
N MET A 137 -5.39 -2.19 -13.15
CA MET A 137 -4.55 -1.00 -13.28
C MET A 137 -3.16 -1.23 -12.67
N ASN A 138 -3.13 -1.82 -11.46
CA ASN A 138 -1.91 -2.12 -10.71
C ASN A 138 -0.99 -3.06 -11.50
N SER A 139 -1.51 -4.23 -11.90
CA SER A 139 -0.78 -5.26 -12.64
C SER A 139 -0.34 -4.79 -14.02
N ARG A 140 -1.22 -4.09 -14.75
CA ARG A 140 -0.93 -3.62 -16.11
C ARG A 140 0.20 -2.58 -16.12
N ALA A 141 0.21 -1.66 -15.16
CA ALA A 141 1.28 -0.67 -15.04
C ALA A 141 2.62 -1.33 -14.70
N LEU A 142 2.61 -2.28 -13.76
CA LEU A 142 3.81 -3.03 -13.37
C LEU A 142 4.37 -3.85 -14.54
N ALA A 143 3.52 -4.61 -15.23
CA ALA A 143 3.94 -5.43 -16.37
C ALA A 143 4.57 -4.59 -17.50
N LYS A 144 3.97 -3.43 -17.80
CA LYS A 144 4.53 -2.50 -18.79
C LYS A 144 5.92 -2.01 -18.38
N TYR A 145 6.09 -1.58 -17.13
CA TYR A 145 7.38 -1.13 -16.62
C TYR A 145 8.45 -2.23 -16.66
N LEU A 146 8.12 -3.45 -16.26
CA LEU A 146 9.05 -4.58 -16.30
C LEU A 146 9.45 -4.93 -17.74
N ALA A 147 8.51 -4.93 -18.68
CA ALA A 147 8.80 -5.16 -20.09
C ALA A 147 9.72 -4.08 -20.67
N GLU A 148 9.49 -2.81 -20.36
CA GLU A 148 10.33 -1.70 -20.81
C GLU A 148 11.74 -1.74 -20.19
N LYS A 149 11.84 -2.10 -18.91
CA LYS A 149 13.13 -2.25 -18.21
C LYS A 149 13.96 -3.39 -18.81
N ASN A 150 13.33 -4.53 -19.12
CA ASN A 150 14.01 -5.69 -19.70
C ASN A 150 14.42 -5.48 -21.17
N ASN A 151 13.75 -4.55 -21.88
CA ASN A 151 14.08 -4.19 -23.26
C ASN A 151 15.10 -3.05 -23.38
N LYS A 152 15.51 -2.41 -22.28
CA LYS A 152 16.59 -1.42 -22.28
C LYS A 152 17.92 -2.12 -22.02
N PRO A 153 18.96 -1.91 -22.87
CA PRO A 153 20.30 -2.38 -22.56
C PRO A 153 20.74 -1.76 -21.23
N ILE A 154 21.28 -2.59 -20.34
CA ILE A 154 21.92 -2.13 -19.10
C ILE A 154 23.08 -1.23 -19.51
N GLN A 155 23.01 0.05 -19.15
CA GLN A 155 24.11 1.02 -19.36
C GLN A 155 25.20 0.80 -18.32
#